data_AF-A0A5Z3LH32-F1
#
_entry.id   AF-A0A5Z3LH32-F1
#
_cell.length_a   1.000
_cell.length_b   1.000
_cell.length_c   1.000
_cell.angle_alpha   90.00
_cell.angle_beta   90.00
_cell.angle_gamma   90.00
#
_symmetry.space_group_name_H-M   'P 1'
#
loop_
_entity.id
_entity.type
_entity.pdbx_description
1 polymer ?
#
loop_
_entity_poly.entity_id
_entity_poly.type
_entity_poly.pdbx_seq_one_letter_code
_entity_poly.pdbx_strand_id
1 'polypeptide(L)' 'MSETYEIYTPNGLIMDVYKDTNKIIFSGSAKPTGDYTEEYSKALFEADHILRNSPYKDYKPQYLDPNFYTG' A
#
# COMPACT_ATOMS: atom_id res chain seq x y z
N MET A 1 -13.65 14.37 -12.90
CA MET A 1 -12.80 13.22 -12.52
C MET A 1 -13.31 12.74 -11.17
N SER A 2 -13.46 11.43 -10.98
CA SER A 2 -13.77 10.89 -9.65
C SER A 2 -12.54 11.08 -8.76
N GLU A 3 -12.76 11.45 -7.50
CA GLU A 3 -11.65 11.59 -6.54
C GLU A 3 -11.08 10.21 -6.17
N THR A 4 -9.76 10.15 -6.02
CA THR A 4 -9.04 8.93 -5.62
C THR A 4 -8.23 9.14 -4.34
N TYR A 5 -7.85 8.03 -3.72
CA TYR A 5 -6.84 7.97 -2.67
C TYR A 5 -5.91 6.77 -2.91
N GLU A 6 -4.70 6.84 -2.35
CA GLU A 6 -3.70 5.80 -2.50
C GLU A 6 -3.75 4.80 -1.34
N ILE A 7 -3.56 3.51 -1.65
CA ILE A 7 -3.25 2.46 -0.68
C ILE A 7 -1.88 1.82 -0.97
N TYR A 8 -1.23 1.31 0.07
CA TYR A 8 0.06 0.62 -0.03
C TYR A 8 -0.12 -0.89 0.12
N THR A 9 0.37 -1.65 -0.87
CA THR A 9 0.30 -3.11 -0.83
C THR A 9 1.54 -3.71 -0.14
N PRO A 10 1.46 -4.96 0.36
CA PRO A 10 2.58 -5.64 1.01
C PRO A 10 3.85 -5.77 0.15
N ASN A 11 3.71 -5.82 -1.18
CA ASN A 11 4.83 -5.87 -2.12
C ASN A 11 5.34 -4.49 -2.56
N GLY A 12 4.92 -3.41 -1.88
CA GLY A 12 5.40 -2.06 -2.10
C GLY A 12 4.81 -1.34 -3.32
N LEU A 13 3.71 -1.85 -3.89
CA LEU A 13 2.98 -1.13 -4.93
C LEU A 13 2.06 -0.09 -4.28
N ILE A 14 1.90 1.03 -4.96
CA ILE A 14 0.92 2.06 -4.62
C ILE A 14 -0.24 1.89 -5.60
N MET A 15 -1.46 1.81 -5.09
CA MET A 15 -2.66 1.64 -5.91
C MET A 15 -3.65 2.78 -5.66
N ASP A 16 -4.21 3.32 -6.73
CA ASP A 16 -5.32 4.27 -6.66
C ASP A 16 -6.64 3.55 -6.38
N VAL A 17 -7.47 4.19 -5.56
CA VAL A 17 -8.80 3.70 -5.19
C VAL A 17 -9.81 4.82 -5.37
N TYR A 18 -10.91 4.54 -6.05
CA TYR A 18 -12.02 5.49 -6.16
C TYR A 18 -12.67 5.72 -4.79
N LYS A 19 -12.79 6.98 -4.35
CA LYS A 19 -13.36 7.32 -3.02
C LYS A 19 -14.82 6.93 -2.86
N ASP A 20 -15.59 6.93 -3.95
CA ASP A 20 -17.04 6.68 -3.93
C ASP A 20 -17.42 5.20 -3.81
N THR A 21 -16.58 4.31 -4.32
CA THR A 21 -16.89 2.90 -4.49
C THR A 21 -15.88 1.96 -3.85
N ASN A 22 -14.74 2.48 -3.37
CA ASN A 22 -13.59 1.70 -2.93
C ASN A 22 -13.08 0.68 -3.97
N LYS A 23 -13.37 0.91 -5.26
CA LYS A 23 -12.85 0.08 -6.33
C LYS A 23 -11.39 0.44 -6.58
N ILE A 24 -10.53 -0.55 -6.46
CA ILE A 24 -9.11 -0.45 -6.77
C ILE A 24 -8.95 -0.31 -8.29
N ILE A 25 -8.14 0.66 -8.70
CA ILE A 25 -7.81 0.92 -10.09
C ILE A 25 -6.59 0.08 -10.46
N PHE A 26 -6.77 -0.90 -11.33
CA PHE A 26 -5.67 -1.66 -11.90
C PHE A 26 -5.11 -0.89 -13.11
N SER A 27 -4.00 -0.18 -12.93
CA SER A 27 -3.20 0.28 -14.06
C SER A 27 -2.69 -0.97 -14.80
N GLY A 28 -3.04 -1.11 -16.08
CA GLY A 28 -2.80 -2.34 -16.86
C GLY A 28 -1.42 -2.95 -16.60
N SER A 29 -1.39 -4.21 -16.21
CA SER A 29 -0.13 -4.92 -15.95
C SER A 29 0.37 -5.60 -17.23
N ALA A 30 1.67 -5.88 -17.32
CA ALA A 30 2.23 -6.64 -18.44
C ALA A 30 1.69 -8.07 -18.54
N LYS A 31 1.01 -8.56 -17.49
CA LYS A 31 0.34 -9.86 -17.45
C LYS A 31 -1.18 -9.65 -17.42
N PRO A 32 -1.97 -10.63 -17.89
CA PRO A 32 -3.40 -10.59 -17.67
C PRO A 32 -3.70 -10.49 -16.17
N THR A 33 -4.32 -9.39 -15.76
CA THR A 33 -4.86 -9.22 -14.42
C THR A 33 -6.36 -9.50 -14.50
N GLY A 34 -6.90 -10.25 -13.53
CA GLY A 34 -8.35 -10.48 -13.47
C GLY A 34 -9.11 -9.20 -13.15
N ASP A 35 -10.44 -9.28 -13.27
CA ASP A 35 -11.31 -8.18 -12.88
C ASP A 35 -11.25 -7.90 -11.37
N TYR A 36 -11.62 -6.67 -11.00
CA TYR A 36 -11.80 -6.30 -9.60
C TYR A 36 -12.80 -7.25 -8.92
N THR A 37 -12.41 -7.78 -7.76
CA THR A 37 -13.34 -8.45 -6.84
C THR A 37 -13.20 -7.81 -5.46
N GLU A 38 -14.34 -7.53 -4.84
CA GLU A 38 -14.38 -6.94 -3.50
C GLU A 38 -13.77 -7.86 -2.44
N GLU A 39 -13.95 -9.17 -2.59
CA GLU A 39 -13.40 -10.13 -1.62
C GLU A 39 -11.87 -10.13 -1.60
N TYR A 40 -11.22 -10.11 -2.77
CA TYR A 40 -9.75 -10.09 -2.84
C TYR A 40 -9.16 -8.73 -2.49
N SER A 41 -9.91 -7.62 -2.64
CA SER A 41 -9.43 -6.29 -2.26
C SER A 41 -9.36 -6.09 -0.73
N LYS A 42 -10.17 -6.82 0.06
CA LYS A 42 -10.14 -6.76 1.53
C LYS A 42 -8.75 -6.97 2.12
N ALA A 43 -8.00 -7.93 1.60
CA ALA A 43 -6.64 -8.21 2.07
C ALA A 43 -5.68 -7.03 1.83
N LEU A 44 -5.87 -6.29 0.72
CA LEU A 44 -5.07 -5.11 0.40
C LEU A 44 -5.42 -3.93 1.31
N PHE A 45 -6.72 -3.72 1.57
CA PHE A 45 -7.16 -2.68 2.50
C PHE A 45 -6.72 -2.96 3.95
N GLU A 46 -6.78 -4.22 4.39
CA GLU A 46 -6.30 -4.60 5.72
C GLU A 46 -4.78 -4.39 5.84
N ALA A 47 -4.01 -4.73 4.80
CA ALA A 47 -2.59 -4.46 4.77
C ALA A 47 -2.25 -2.97 4.86
N ASP A 48 -2.95 -2.13 4.09
CA ASP A 48 -2.79 -0.67 4.15
C ASP A 48 -3.16 -0.14 5.54
N HIS A 49 -4.25 -0.63 6.13
CA HIS A 49 -4.67 -0.29 7.49
C HIS A 49 -3.59 -0.62 8.52
N ILE A 50 -3.03 -1.84 8.48
CA ILE A 50 -1.95 -2.26 9.36
C ILE A 50 -0.71 -1.38 9.17
N LEU A 51 -0.33 -1.05 7.93
CA LEU A 51 0.84 -0.21 7.65
C LEU A 51 0.68 1.20 8.25
N ARG A 52 -0.49 1.83 8.05
CA ARG A 52 -0.78 3.20 8.56
C ARG A 52 -0.91 3.26 10.07
N ASN A 53 -1.31 2.15 10.71
CA ASN A 53 -1.50 2.06 12.16
C ASN A 53 -0.38 1.30 12.87
N SER A 54 0.67 0.91 12.15
CA SER A 54 1.82 0.22 12.72
C SER A 54 2.50 1.10 13.79
N PRO A 55 2.90 0.53 14.94
CA PRO A 55 3.71 1.25 15.92
C PRO A 55 5.08 1.67 15.36
N TYR A 56 5.49 1.08 14.23
CA TYR A 56 6.76 1.36 13.55
C TYR A 56 6.60 2.18 12.26
N LYS A 57 5.42 2.76 11.99
CA LYS A 57 5.20 3.53 10.75
C LYS A 57 6.16 4.71 10.57
N ASP A 58 6.65 5.27 11.67
CA ASP A 58 7.60 6.39 11.71
C ASP A 58 9.06 5.92 11.95
N TYR A 59 9.30 4.60 11.96
CA TYR A 59 10.63 4.04 12.19
C TYR A 59 11.58 4.44 11.05
N LYS A 60 12.66 5.12 11.41
CA LYS A 60 13.77 5.44 10.50
C LYS A 60 14.92 4.48 10.78
N PRO A 61 15.28 3.61 9.82
CA PRO A 61 16.37 2.66 10.03
C PRO A 61 17.69 3.39 10.25
N GLN A 62 18.37 3.06 11.36
CA GLN A 62 19.68 3.63 11.71
C GLN A 62 20.85 2.75 11.25
N TYR A 63 20.59 1.52 10.79
CA TYR A 63 21.65 0.56 10.42
C TYR A 63 22.49 0.96 9.19
N LEU A 64 22.09 2.00 8.45
CA LEU A 64 22.87 2.58 7.35
C LEU A 64 23.48 3.94 7.69
N ASP A 65 23.30 4.44 8.91
CA ASP A 65 23.94 5.68 9.34
C ASP A 65 25.43 5.38 9.62
N PRO A 66 26.37 5.90 8.82
CA PRO A 66 27.80 5.62 8.97
C PRO A 66 28.39 6.21 10.26
N ASN A 67 27.64 7.09 10.94
CA ASN A 67 28.01 7.68 12.22
C ASN A 67 27.28 7.04 13.41
N PHE A 68 26.53 5.97 13.16
CA PHE A 68 25.87 5.21 14.21
C PHE A 68 26.86 4.21 14.83
N TYR A 69 27.59 4.70 15.84
CA TYR A 69 28.53 3.89 16.60
C TYR A 69 27.80 3.21 17.76
N THR A 70 27.72 1.88 17.71
CA THR A 70 27.28 1.07 18.84
C THR A 70 28.50 0.62 19.64
N GLY A 71 28.83 1.34 20.71
CA GLY A 71 29.93 1.00 21.64
C GLY A 71 31.13 1.92 21.58
#